data_AF-A0A2N2D121-F1
#
_entry.id   AF-A0A2N2D121-F1
#
_cell.length_a   1.000
_cell.length_b   1.000
_cell.length_c   1.000
_cell.angle_alpha   90.00
_cell.angle_beta   90.00
_cell.angle_gamma   90.00
#
_symmetry.space_group_name_H-M   'P 1'
#
loop_
_entity.id
_entity.type
_entity.pdbx_description
1 polymer ?
#
loop_
_entity_poly.entity_id
_entity_poly.type
_entity_poly.pdbx_seq_one_letter_code
_entity_poly.pdbx_strand_id
1 'polypeptide(L)' 'MAVTSTNVSASVAVCYQLPDGIKSVTRQYSDLKIAATDADVYDVVSGPTGIATLQDLTVIAVQRRDINELENV' A
#
# COMPACT_ATOMS: atom_id res chain seq x y z
N MET A 1 7.42 -27.69 22.25
CA MET A 1 6.75 -27.82 20.94
C MET A 1 7.20 -26.66 20.10
N ALA A 2 7.65 -26.93 18.87
CA ALA A 2 8.09 -25.90 17.95
C ALA A 2 6.87 -25.44 17.15
N VAL A 3 6.67 -24.12 17.04
CA VAL A 3 5.64 -23.54 16.17
C VAL A 3 6.33 -23.12 14.88
N THR A 4 5.84 -23.59 13.75
CA THR A 4 6.29 -23.14 12.43
C THR A 4 5.39 -22.03 11.92
N SER A 5 5.99 -21.03 11.27
CA SER A 5 5.28 -19.89 10.69
C SER A 5 5.48 -19.87 9.19
N THR A 6 4.38 -19.90 8.44
CA THR A 6 4.38 -19.85 6.98
C THR A 6 3.69 -18.55 6.54
N ASN A 7 4.36 -17.74 5.73
CA ASN A 7 3.75 -16.52 5.17
C ASN A 7 2.78 -16.89 4.04
N VAL A 8 1.53 -16.44 4.17
CA VAL A 8 0.43 -16.73 3.23
C VAL A 8 0.16 -15.54 2.31
N SER A 9 0.36 -14.32 2.79
CA SER A 9 0.23 -13.12 1.97
C SER A 9 0.93 -11.92 2.60
N ALA A 10 1.33 -10.98 1.75
CA ALA A 10 1.93 -9.73 2.14
C ALA A 10 1.26 -8.55 1.43
N SER A 11 1.04 -7.45 2.15
CA SER A 11 0.43 -6.24 1.60
C SER A 11 1.09 -4.97 2.15
N VAL A 12 0.93 -3.88 1.39
CA VAL A 12 1.29 -2.52 1.80
C VAL A 12 0.02 -1.71 1.96
N ALA A 13 -0.13 -1.06 3.10
CA ALA A 13 -1.19 -0.10 3.33
C ALA A 13 -0.60 1.31 3.48
N VAL A 14 -1.11 2.24 2.67
CA VAL A 14 -0.83 3.67 2.79
C VAL A 14 -1.97 4.29 3.59
N CYS A 15 -1.67 4.80 4.78
CA CYS A 15 -2.65 5.42 5.66
C CYS A 15 -2.55 6.95 5.55
N TYR A 16 -3.70 7.59 5.41
CA TYR A 16 -3.82 9.04 5.27
C TYR A 16 -4.86 9.60 6.24
N GLN A 17 -4.62 10.82 6.70
CA GLN A 17 -5.51 11.55 7.59
C GLN A 17 -6.59 12.27 6.79
N LEU A 18 -7.84 12.11 7.20
CA LEU A 18 -8.99 12.89 6.78
C LEU A 18 -9.58 13.67 7.96
N PRO A 19 -10.44 14.68 7.71
CA PRO A 19 -11.15 15.38 8.77
C PRO A 19 -12.02 14.45 9.65
N ASP A 20 -12.49 13.33 9.08
CA ASP A 20 -13.37 12.35 9.76
C ASP A 20 -12.60 11.16 10.38
N GLY A 21 -11.27 11.10 10.25
CA GLY A 21 -10.45 10.04 10.82
C GLY A 21 -9.34 9.53 9.89
N ILE A 22 -8.80 8.35 10.20
CA ILE A 22 -7.74 7.72 9.42
C ILE A 22 -8.36 6.75 8.42
N LYS A 23 -8.00 6.87 7.14
CA LYS A 23 -8.34 5.88 6.10
C LYS A 23 -7.06 5.30 5.50
N SER A 24 -7.18 4.15 4.86
CA SER A 24 -6.04 3.47 4.23
C SER A 24 -6.39 2.88 2.88
N VAL A 25 -5.47 2.99 1.93
CA VAL A 25 -5.50 2.25 0.67
C VAL A 25 -4.52 1.08 0.80
N THR A 26 -5.01 -0.15 0.65
CA THR A 26 -4.20 -1.37 0.72
C THR A 26 -3.95 -1.92 -0.69
N ARG A 27 -2.72 -2.38 -0.95
CA ARG A 27 -2.28 -3.03 -2.18
C ARG A 27 -1.57 -4.33 -1.84
N GLN A 28 -1.86 -5.41 -2.56
CA GLN A 28 -1.11 -6.65 -2.39
C GLN A 28 0.20 -6.58 -3.18
N TYR A 29 1.26 -7.25 -2.72
CA TYR A 29 2.50 -7.29 -3.49
C TYR A 29 2.35 -8.02 -4.83
N SER A 30 1.36 -8.92 -4.96
CA SER A 30 0.99 -9.51 -6.25
C SER A 30 0.52 -8.49 -7.29
N ASP A 31 0.01 -7.34 -6.82
CA ASP A 31 -0.51 -6.27 -7.67
C ASP A 31 0.62 -5.32 -8.11
N LEU A 32 1.83 -5.46 -7.57
CA LEU A 32 3.00 -4.66 -7.95
C LEU A 32 3.65 -5.24 -9.21
N LYS A 33 3.55 -4.51 -10.31
CA LYS A 33 4.25 -4.81 -11.55
C LYS A 33 5.76 -4.57 -11.37
N ILE A 34 6.56 -5.64 -11.48
CA ILE A 34 8.02 -5.62 -11.28
C ILE A 34 8.76 -4.78 -12.34
N ALA A 35 8.12 -4.50 -13.48
CA ALA A 35 8.63 -3.62 -14.53
C ALA A 35 7.53 -2.63 -14.94
N ALA A 36 7.22 -1.68 -14.06
CA ALA A 36 6.34 -0.57 -14.39
C ALA A 36 6.96 0.26 -15.52
N THR A 37 6.23 0.39 -16.62
CA THR A 37 6.56 1.34 -17.69
C THR A 37 5.99 2.71 -17.32
N ASP A 38 6.38 3.73 -18.08
CA ASP A 38 5.87 5.10 -17.91
C ASP A 38 4.33 5.15 -17.91
N ALA A 39 3.68 4.30 -18.73
CA ALA A 39 2.22 4.18 -18.78
C ALA A 39 1.57 3.58 -17.53
N ASP A 40 2.33 2.86 -16.70
CA ASP A 40 1.85 2.32 -15.42
C ASP A 40 2.03 3.31 -14.26
N VAL A 41 2.84 4.36 -14.46
CA VAL A 41 3.01 5.44 -13.49
C VAL A 41 1.90 6.45 -13.72
N TYR A 42 1.21 6.82 -12.65
CA TYR A 42 0.17 7.85 -12.72
C TYR A 42 0.84 9.20 -13.04
N ASP A 43 0.86 9.57 -14.32
CA ASP A 43 1.37 10.86 -14.75
C ASP A 43 0.34 11.95 -14.38
N VAL A 44 0.85 13.04 -13.85
CA VAL A 44 0.03 14.19 -13.54
C VAL A 44 -0.26 14.87 -14.87
N VAL A 45 -1.38 14.49 -15.51
CA VAL A 45 -1.84 14.88 -16.87
C VAL A 45 -1.72 16.37 -17.19
N SER A 46 -1.51 17.24 -16.19
CA SER A 46 -1.41 18.70 -16.32
C SER A 46 -0.20 19.33 -15.60
N GLY A 47 0.87 18.57 -15.32
CA GLY A 47 2.11 19.11 -14.74
C GLY A 47 1.89 19.81 -13.38
N PRO A 48 2.53 20.96 -13.10
CA PRO A 48 2.38 21.68 -11.82
C PRO A 48 0.92 22.04 -11.48
N THR A 49 0.08 22.26 -12.49
CA THR A 49 -1.35 22.54 -12.34
C THR A 49 -2.16 21.31 -11.91
N GLY A 50 -1.75 20.11 -12.34
CA GLY A 50 -2.38 18.86 -11.93
C GLY A 50 -1.96 18.41 -10.53
N ILE A 51 -0.86 18.93 -9.98
CA ILE A 51 -0.45 18.66 -8.59
C ILE A 51 -1.52 19.11 -7.60
N ALA A 52 -2.21 20.23 -7.89
CA ALA A 52 -3.33 20.70 -7.08
C ALA A 52 -4.59 19.80 -7.15
N THR A 53 -4.62 18.85 -8.10
CA THR A 53 -5.71 17.87 -8.23
C THR A 53 -5.36 16.52 -7.59
N LEU A 54 -4.09 16.32 -7.23
CA LEU A 54 -3.67 15.18 -6.44
C LEU A 54 -4.16 15.37 -4.99
N GLN A 55 -4.46 14.27 -4.31
CA GLN A 55 -4.88 14.31 -2.91
C GLN A 55 -3.90 15.10 -2.05
N ASP A 56 -4.39 16.18 -1.46
CA ASP A 56 -3.81 17.03 -0.42
C ASP A 56 -3.89 16.39 0.98
N LEU A 57 -4.08 15.06 1.01
CA LEU A 57 -4.22 14.30 2.25
C LEU A 57 -2.85 13.93 2.80
N THR A 58 -2.59 14.34 4.04
CA THR A 58 -1.34 14.01 4.73
C THR A 58 -1.24 12.50 4.94
N VAL A 59 -0.22 11.89 4.31
CA VAL A 59 0.20 10.52 4.63
C VAL A 59 0.77 10.50 6.03
N ILE A 60 0.22 9.64 6.88
CA ILE A 60 0.63 9.53 8.29
C ILE A 60 1.42 8.26 8.58
N ALA A 61 1.23 7.20 7.79
CA ALA A 61 1.94 5.94 7.96
C ALA A 61 1.96 5.11 6.68
N VAL A 62 3.03 4.34 6.52
CA VAL A 62 3.11 3.23 5.57
C VAL A 62 3.28 1.95 6.39
N GLN A 63 2.38 1.00 6.22
CA GLN A 63 2.39 -0.26 6.96
C GLN A 63 2.71 -1.41 6.02
N ARG A 64 3.69 -2.24 6.41
CA ARG A 64 3.87 -3.59 5.86
C ARG A 64 3.06 -4.56 6.70
N ARG A 65 2.21 -5.35 6.06
CA ARG A 65 1.33 -6.30 6.73
C ARG A 65 1.56 -7.68 6.13
N ASP A 66 2.08 -8.58 6.96
CA ASP A 66 2.28 -9.99 6.64
C ASP A 66 1.23 -10.82 7.37
N ILE A 67 0.58 -11.71 6.64
CA ILE A 67 -0.36 -12.69 7.21
C ILE A 67 0.36 -14.03 7.23
N ASN A 68 0.60 -14.54 8.43
CA ASN A 68 1.25 -15.82 8.64
C ASN A 68 0.27 -16.83 9.24
N GLU A 69 0.31 -18.05 8.72
CA GLU A 69 -0.30 -19.20 9.36
C GLU A 69 0.67 -19.79 10.38
N LEU A 70 0.16 -20.11 11.57
CA LEU A 70 0.93 -20.73 12.64
C LEU A 70 0.43 -22.15 12.81
N GLU A 71 1.33 -23.11 12.59
CA GLU A 71 1.02 -24.53 12.77
C GLU A 71 1.86 -25.11 13.92
N ASN A 72 1.21 -25.96 14.70
CA ASN A 72 1.87 -26.71 15.76
C ASN A 72 2.23 -28.11 15.24
N VAL A 73 3.53 -28.35 15.06
CA VAL A 73 4.11 -29.66 14.67
C VAL A 73 4.49 -30.53 15.86
#